data_AF-A0A0A0KWU9-F1
#
_entry.id   AF-A0A0A0KWU9-F1
#
_cell.length_a   1.000
_cell.length_b   1.000
_cell.length_c   1.000
_cell.angle_alpha   90.00
_cell.angle_beta   90.00
_cell.angle_gamma   90.00
#
_symmetry.space_group_name_H-M   'P 1'
#
loop_
_entity.id
_entity.type
_entity.pdbx_description
1 polymer ?
#
loop_
_entity_poly.entity_id
_entity_poly.type
_entity_poly.pdbx_seq_one_letter_code
_entity_poly.pdbx_strand_id
1 'polypeptide(L)'
;MDMSKQELNERVKPIMSPTKREWTNIDKTIACLLFFLHALCIFAPFNFTWNAFWVALILYSITGLFGITISYHRNLSHKSFQLPKWLEYLFAYCGAHALQGDPMDWVSTHRCHHQFVDTDKDPHDRNQGFWFSHINWAFDSYHLTKKVCGKYFNDSKETKRNLFTLVMKHERPDNVKDLEKQIFYTFIHKTYILHPIALAIFLYMVGGLPFVLWGMVK
;
A
#
# COMPACT_ATOMS: atom_id res chain seq x y z
N MET A 1 6.03 7.03 34.48
CA MET A 1 7.51 7.01 34.46
C MET A 1 7.90 7.91 33.30
N ASP A 2 8.28 9.16 33.60
CA ASP A 2 8.61 10.15 32.57
C ASP A 2 10.02 9.88 32.06
N MET A 3 10.15 9.56 30.77
CA MET A 3 11.46 9.35 30.13
C MET A 3 12.18 10.69 29.95
N SER A 4 13.50 10.67 30.08
CA SER A 4 14.32 11.87 29.92
C SER A 4 14.33 12.35 28.46
N LYS A 5 14.47 13.67 28.24
CA LYS A 5 14.60 14.27 26.90
C LYS A 5 15.79 13.69 26.10
N GLN A 6 16.80 13.18 26.78
CA GLN A 6 17.99 12.60 26.17
C GLN A 6 17.71 11.19 25.63
N GLU A 7 16.98 10.36 26.37
CA GLU A 7 16.51 9.05 25.90
C GLU A 7 15.51 9.16 24.74
N LEU A 8 14.68 10.21 24.73
CA LEU A 8 13.82 10.54 23.60
C LEU A 8 14.63 10.89 22.35
N ASN A 9 15.72 11.65 22.48
CA ASN A 9 16.59 12.03 21.38
C ASN A 9 17.45 10.88 20.85
N GLU A 10 17.82 9.90 21.68
CA GLU A 10 18.59 8.73 21.24
C GLU A 10 17.75 7.68 20.50
N ARG A 11 16.45 7.55 20.82
CA ARG A 11 15.54 6.66 20.07
C ARG A 11 15.14 7.19 18.70
N VAL A 12 15.06 8.51 18.55
CA VAL A 12 14.74 9.16 17.27
C VAL A 12 16.00 9.23 16.44
N LYS A 13 16.33 8.15 15.72
CA LYS A 13 17.34 8.23 14.67
C LYS A 13 16.91 9.31 13.67
N PRO A 14 17.80 10.25 13.31
CA PRO A 14 17.41 11.36 12.45
C PRO A 14 16.92 10.82 11.10
N ILE A 15 15.78 11.35 10.66
CA ILE A 15 15.25 11.19 9.31
C ILE A 15 16.42 11.36 8.33
N MET A 16 16.75 10.34 7.53
CA MET A 16 17.61 10.59 6.38
C MET A 16 16.87 11.60 5.51
N SER A 17 17.43 12.81 5.39
CA SER A 17 16.75 13.86 4.63
C SER A 17 16.45 13.35 3.22
N PRO A 18 15.29 13.71 2.62
CA PRO A 18 14.93 13.25 1.27
C PRO A 18 16.02 13.51 0.21
N THR A 19 16.87 14.50 0.47
CA THR A 19 18.02 14.91 -0.34
C THR A 19 19.29 14.07 -0.15
N LYS A 20 19.43 13.36 0.97
CA LYS A 20 20.63 12.57 1.31
C LYS A 20 20.46 11.06 1.07
N ARG A 21 19.26 10.62 0.66
CA ARG A 21 18.96 9.20 0.44
C ARG A 21 19.15 8.79 -1.02
N GLU A 22 19.49 7.53 -1.23
CA GLU A 22 19.54 6.91 -2.55
C GLU A 22 18.10 6.59 -3.03
N TRP A 23 17.68 7.18 -4.14
CA TRP A 23 16.38 6.93 -4.74
C TRP A 23 16.46 5.80 -5.76
N THR A 24 15.77 4.69 -5.51
CA THR A 24 15.63 3.64 -6.52
C THR A 24 14.66 4.07 -7.62
N ASN A 25 14.68 3.37 -8.76
CA ASN A 25 13.70 3.59 -9.81
C ASN A 25 12.26 3.34 -9.31
N ILE A 26 12.06 2.39 -8.38
CA ILE A 26 10.74 2.10 -7.80
C ILE A 26 10.27 3.26 -6.94
N ASP A 27 11.15 3.82 -6.11
CA ASP A 27 10.82 4.96 -5.26
C ASP A 27 10.39 6.17 -6.11
N LYS A 28 11.10 6.42 -7.22
CA LYS A 28 10.75 7.47 -8.18
C LYS A 28 9.40 7.19 -8.84
N THR A 29 9.15 5.95 -9.27
CA THR A 29 7.88 5.55 -9.88
C THR A 29 6.71 5.72 -8.92
N ILE A 30 6.83 5.23 -7.67
CA ILE A 30 5.78 5.37 -6.65
C ILE A 30 5.54 6.84 -6.33
N ALA A 31 6.59 7.64 -6.16
CA ALA A 31 6.46 9.07 -5.89
C ALA A 31 5.77 9.80 -7.05
N CYS A 32 6.14 9.51 -8.31
CA CYS A 32 5.49 10.08 -9.48
C CYS A 32 4.00 9.67 -9.58
N LEU A 33 3.67 8.40 -9.32
CA LEU A 33 2.29 7.93 -9.35
C LEU A 33 1.44 8.58 -8.26
N LEU A 34 1.94 8.64 -7.03
CA LEU A 34 1.26 9.30 -5.93
C LEU A 34 1.08 10.79 -6.21
N PHE A 35 2.11 11.47 -6.70
CA PHE A 35 2.02 12.89 -7.09
C PHE A 35 0.95 13.10 -8.16
N PHE A 36 0.96 12.28 -9.22
CA PHE A 36 -0.02 12.38 -10.30
C PHE A 36 -1.44 12.12 -9.79
N LEU A 37 -1.64 11.09 -8.95
CA LEU A 37 -2.93 10.78 -8.35
C LEU A 37 -3.46 11.96 -7.51
N HIS A 38 -2.62 12.59 -6.68
CA HIS A 38 -3.01 13.76 -5.89
C HIS A 38 -3.27 14.99 -6.75
N ALA A 39 -2.50 15.19 -7.83
CA ALA A 39 -2.73 16.27 -8.78
C ALA A 39 -4.09 16.11 -9.48
N LEU A 40 -4.54 14.88 -9.74
CA LEU A 40 -5.88 14.62 -10.29
C LEU A 40 -7.01 15.06 -9.34
N CYS A 41 -6.82 15.03 -8.01
CA CYS A 41 -7.81 15.50 -7.04
C CYS A 41 -8.21 16.97 -7.28
N ILE A 42 -7.29 17.79 -7.80
CA ILE A 42 -7.53 19.22 -8.08
C ILE A 42 -8.67 19.38 -9.10
N PHE A 43 -8.86 18.40 -9.99
CA PHE A 43 -9.91 18.43 -11.01
C PHE A 43 -11.27 17.90 -10.53
N ALA A 44 -11.33 17.25 -9.36
CA ALA A 44 -12.56 16.64 -8.86
C ALA A 44 -13.71 17.64 -8.61
N PRO A 45 -13.48 18.84 -8.01
CA PRO A 45 -14.55 19.83 -7.82
C PRO A 45 -15.17 20.32 -9.14
N PHE A 46 -14.38 20.40 -10.20
CA PHE A 46 -14.82 20.85 -11.53
C PHE A 46 -15.59 19.76 -12.30
N ASN A 47 -15.59 18.52 -11.80
CA ASN A 47 -16.25 17.37 -12.42
C ASN A 47 -17.30 16.75 -11.47
N PHE A 48 -17.84 17.53 -10.53
CA PHE A 48 -18.84 17.04 -9.59
C PHE A 48 -20.16 16.72 -10.29
N THR A 49 -20.71 15.54 -9.99
CA THR A 49 -22.10 15.19 -10.25
C THR A 49 -22.61 14.32 -9.09
N TRP A 50 -23.92 14.34 -8.83
CA TRP A 50 -24.51 13.48 -7.79
C TRP A 50 -24.27 12.00 -8.03
N ASN A 51 -24.29 11.56 -9.29
CA ASN A 51 -24.01 10.17 -9.64
C ASN A 51 -22.55 9.81 -9.32
N ALA A 52 -21.60 10.67 -9.67
CA ALA A 52 -20.18 10.46 -9.36
C ALA A 52 -19.91 10.44 -7.85
N PHE A 53 -20.60 11.29 -7.08
CA PHE A 53 -20.55 11.28 -5.62
C PHE A 53 -21.01 9.94 -5.03
N TRP A 54 -22.15 9.40 -5.46
CA TRP A 54 -22.63 8.11 -4.96
C TRP A 54 -21.72 6.96 -5.36
N VAL A 55 -21.18 6.98 -6.58
CA VAL A 55 -20.15 6.02 -7.02
C VAL A 55 -18.93 6.08 -6.11
N ALA A 56 -18.44 7.29 -5.80
CA ALA A 56 -17.32 7.48 -4.87
C ALA A 56 -17.62 6.91 -3.49
N LEU A 57 -18.78 7.21 -2.92
CA LEU A 57 -19.17 6.74 -1.58
C LEU A 57 -19.32 5.22 -1.52
N ILE A 58 -19.93 4.61 -2.53
CA ILE A 58 -20.09 3.16 -2.63
C ILE A 58 -18.71 2.50 -2.78
N LEU A 59 -17.88 2.99 -3.70
CA LEU A 59 -16.52 2.47 -3.87
C LEU A 59 -15.69 2.69 -2.61
N TYR A 60 -15.82 3.82 -1.90
CA TYR A 60 -15.17 4.09 -0.62
C TYR A 60 -15.50 3.01 0.41
N SER A 61 -16.79 2.69 0.54
CA SER A 61 -17.26 1.64 1.43
C SER A 61 -16.74 0.25 1.02
N ILE A 62 -16.82 -0.09 -0.27
CA ILE A 62 -16.37 -1.37 -0.80
C ILE A 62 -14.85 -1.57 -0.60
N THR A 63 -14.03 -0.63 -1.04
CA THR A 63 -12.57 -0.83 -0.99
C THR A 63 -12.00 -0.53 0.40
N GLY A 64 -12.54 0.45 1.13
CA GLY A 64 -12.02 0.87 2.43
C GLY A 64 -12.53 0.02 3.60
N LEU A 65 -13.85 -0.13 3.74
CA LEU A 65 -14.43 -0.91 4.83
C LEU A 65 -14.26 -2.41 4.57
N PHE A 66 -14.76 -2.92 3.44
CA PHE A 66 -14.71 -4.36 3.16
C PHE A 66 -13.32 -4.81 2.71
N GLY A 67 -12.67 -4.06 1.83
CA GLY A 67 -11.34 -4.37 1.30
C GLY A 67 -10.22 -4.23 2.34
N ILE A 68 -9.98 -3.01 2.83
CA ILE A 68 -8.88 -2.77 3.77
C ILE A 68 -9.23 -3.22 5.19
N THR A 69 -10.31 -2.70 5.76
CA THR A 69 -10.57 -2.88 7.21
C THR A 69 -10.98 -4.32 7.56
N ILE A 70 -11.91 -4.90 6.83
CA ILE A 70 -12.41 -6.25 7.09
C ILE A 70 -11.42 -7.28 6.53
N SER A 71 -11.03 -7.18 5.25
CA SER A 71 -10.14 -8.17 4.62
C SER A 71 -8.68 -8.00 4.98
N TYR A 72 -7.95 -7.05 4.39
CA TYR A 72 -6.50 -6.97 4.53
C TYR A 72 -6.04 -6.86 6.00
N HIS A 73 -6.73 -6.03 6.78
CA HIS A 73 -6.39 -5.77 8.17
C HIS A 73 -6.85 -6.91 9.10
N ARG A 74 -8.16 -7.06 9.33
CA ARG A 74 -8.66 -7.96 10.38
C ARG A 74 -8.61 -9.44 10.00
N ASN A 75 -8.99 -9.77 8.77
CA ASN A 75 -9.04 -11.17 8.33
C ASN A 75 -7.66 -11.69 7.91
N LEU A 76 -6.99 -11.03 6.95
CA LEU A 76 -5.73 -11.55 6.41
C LEU A 76 -4.54 -11.29 7.34
N SER A 77 -4.38 -10.08 7.88
CA SER A 77 -3.22 -9.77 8.72
C SER A 77 -3.36 -10.32 10.13
N HIS A 78 -4.48 -10.02 10.80
CA HIS A 78 -4.69 -10.40 12.20
C HIS A 78 -5.37 -11.75 12.41
N LYS A 79 -5.95 -12.36 11.37
CA LYS A 79 -6.68 -13.64 11.47
C LYS A 79 -7.75 -13.63 12.57
N SER A 80 -8.37 -12.46 12.80
CA SER A 80 -9.31 -12.26 13.91
C SER A 80 -10.62 -13.05 13.76
N PHE A 81 -10.93 -13.49 12.54
CA PHE A 81 -12.08 -14.33 12.21
C PHE A 81 -11.81 -15.09 10.92
N GLN A 82 -12.60 -16.13 10.67
CA GLN A 82 -12.54 -16.94 9.46
C GLN A 82 -13.71 -16.61 8.54
N LEU A 83 -13.46 -16.59 7.23
CA LEU A 83 -14.48 -16.43 6.19
C LEU A 83 -14.50 -17.67 5.30
N PRO A 84 -15.64 -18.01 4.68
CA PRO A 84 -15.63 -18.95 3.57
C PRO A 84 -14.77 -18.37 2.44
N LYS A 85 -14.00 -19.23 1.76
CA LYS A 85 -12.95 -18.78 0.82
C LYS A 85 -13.43 -17.87 -0.30
N TRP A 86 -14.64 -18.08 -0.81
CA TRP A 86 -15.21 -17.21 -1.85
C TRP A 86 -15.39 -15.76 -1.35
N LEU A 87 -15.78 -15.58 -0.08
CA LEU A 87 -16.01 -14.27 0.52
C LEU A 87 -14.69 -13.61 0.94
N GLU A 88 -13.74 -14.41 1.44
CA GLU A 88 -12.36 -13.97 1.69
C GLU A 88 -11.73 -13.39 0.42
N TYR A 89 -11.82 -14.12 -0.69
CA TYR A 89 -11.29 -13.68 -1.98
C TYR A 89 -12.04 -12.47 -2.54
N LEU A 90 -13.37 -12.44 -2.41
CA LEU A 90 -14.17 -11.28 -2.82
C LEU A 90 -13.71 -10.01 -2.10
N PHE A 91 -13.62 -10.03 -0.76
CA PHE A 91 -13.20 -8.86 -0.02
C PHE A 91 -11.73 -8.50 -0.26
N ALA A 92 -10.84 -9.50 -0.41
CA ALA A 92 -9.46 -9.23 -0.81
C ALA A 92 -9.38 -8.55 -2.19
N TYR A 93 -10.23 -8.96 -3.14
CA TYR A 93 -10.31 -8.33 -4.45
C TYR A 93 -10.80 -6.87 -4.36
N CYS A 94 -11.80 -6.61 -3.52
CA CYS A 94 -12.23 -5.23 -3.21
C CYS A 94 -11.07 -4.39 -2.65
N GLY A 95 -10.21 -4.96 -1.81
CA GLY A 95 -9.01 -4.31 -1.27
C GLY A 95 -7.99 -3.94 -2.35
N ALA A 96 -7.85 -4.74 -3.41
CA ALA A 96 -6.92 -4.44 -4.51
C ALA A 96 -7.30 -3.14 -5.26
N HIS A 97 -8.56 -2.71 -5.19
CA HIS A 97 -9.02 -1.45 -5.76
C HIS A 97 -8.86 -0.24 -4.83
N ALA A 98 -8.31 -0.43 -3.61
CA ALA A 98 -8.04 0.68 -2.68
C ALA A 98 -6.75 1.45 -3.01
N LEU A 99 -5.96 1.00 -4.00
CA LEU A 99 -4.69 1.61 -4.41
C LEU A 99 -3.61 1.66 -3.30
N GLN A 100 -3.70 0.79 -2.28
CA GLN A 100 -2.72 0.69 -1.19
C GLN A 100 -1.69 -0.45 -1.36
N GLY A 101 -1.66 -1.08 -2.55
CA GLY A 101 -0.85 -2.26 -2.83
C GLY A 101 -1.68 -3.55 -2.89
N ASP A 102 -1.06 -4.62 -3.37
CA ASP A 102 -1.71 -5.92 -3.44
C ASP A 102 -1.83 -6.57 -2.05
N PRO A 103 -2.71 -7.59 -1.88
CA PRO A 103 -3.00 -8.17 -0.58
C PRO A 103 -1.76 -8.68 0.15
N MET A 104 -0.80 -9.24 -0.59
CA MET A 104 0.37 -9.86 0.00
C MET A 104 1.37 -8.82 0.50
N ASP A 105 1.62 -7.74 -0.27
CA ASP A 105 2.50 -6.64 0.16
C ASP A 105 1.93 -5.89 1.36
N TRP A 106 0.62 -5.59 1.31
CA TRP A 106 -0.05 -4.87 2.39
C TRP A 106 0.00 -5.68 3.68
N VAL A 107 -0.40 -6.97 3.62
CA VAL A 107 -0.40 -7.86 4.79
C VAL A 107 1.01 -8.09 5.32
N SER A 108 1.99 -8.27 4.44
CA SER A 108 3.40 -8.44 4.82
C SER A 108 3.92 -7.22 5.58
N THR A 109 3.69 -6.02 5.04
CA THR A 109 4.07 -4.75 5.67
C THR A 109 3.37 -4.55 7.01
N HIS A 110 2.07 -4.83 7.08
CA HIS A 110 1.27 -4.66 8.30
C HIS A 110 1.68 -5.64 9.41
N ARG A 111 1.94 -6.90 9.06
CA ARG A 111 2.48 -7.90 10.01
C ARG A 111 3.85 -7.47 10.53
N CYS A 112 4.73 -6.92 9.68
CA CYS A 112 6.01 -6.36 10.11
C CYS A 112 5.85 -5.17 11.07
N HIS A 113 4.93 -4.25 10.79
CA HIS A 113 4.61 -3.13 11.70
C HIS A 113 4.22 -3.63 13.09
N HIS A 114 3.28 -4.57 13.19
CA HIS A 114 2.88 -5.11 14.48
C HIS A 114 3.99 -5.88 15.20
N GLN A 115 4.85 -6.57 14.46
CA GLN A 115 5.97 -7.32 15.05
C GLN A 115 7.05 -6.38 15.62
N PHE A 116 7.23 -5.20 15.04
CA PHE A 116 8.36 -4.31 15.32
C PHE A 116 7.95 -2.89 15.73
N VAL A 117 6.71 -2.70 16.18
CA VAL A 117 6.13 -1.40 16.52
C VAL A 117 7.06 -0.56 17.39
N ASP A 118 7.17 0.73 17.06
CA ASP A 118 8.02 1.71 17.77
C ASP A 118 9.52 1.31 17.86
N THR A 119 9.97 0.43 16.96
CA THR A 119 11.39 0.11 16.80
C THR A 119 11.88 0.54 15.43
N ASP A 120 13.19 0.54 15.29
CA ASP A 120 13.84 0.72 14.00
C ASP A 120 13.34 -0.23 12.91
N LYS A 121 12.85 -1.43 13.25
CA LYS A 121 12.39 -2.40 12.24
C LYS A 121 10.92 -2.18 11.84
N ASP A 122 10.24 -1.18 12.38
CA ASP A 122 8.89 -0.79 11.96
C ASP A 122 8.95 -0.11 10.57
N PRO A 123 8.22 -0.62 9.56
CA PRO A 123 8.24 -0.04 8.22
C PRO A 123 7.68 1.38 8.13
N HIS A 124 6.90 1.85 9.11
CA HIS A 124 6.36 3.20 9.15
C HIS A 124 6.40 3.78 10.57
N ASP A 125 7.54 3.56 11.24
CA ASP A 125 7.84 4.03 12.59
C ASP A 125 7.40 5.50 12.83
N ARG A 126 6.48 5.70 13.77
CA ARG A 126 6.01 7.02 14.19
C ARG A 126 7.12 7.89 14.80
N ASN A 127 8.15 7.27 15.37
CA ASN A 127 9.25 8.01 16.00
C ASN A 127 10.16 8.71 14.97
N GLN A 128 10.08 8.32 13.69
CA GLN A 128 10.74 9.04 12.59
C GLN A 128 9.95 10.28 12.12
N GLY A 129 8.87 10.64 12.81
CA GLY A 129 8.12 11.88 12.59
C GLY A 129 6.91 11.73 11.66
N PHE A 130 6.09 12.79 11.65
CA PHE A 130 4.80 12.81 10.97
C PHE A 130 4.91 12.50 9.47
N TRP A 131 5.77 13.22 8.74
CA TRP A 131 5.89 13.04 7.29
C TRP A 131 6.40 11.65 6.89
N PHE A 132 7.29 11.06 7.71
CA PHE A 132 7.78 9.72 7.47
C PHE A 132 6.68 8.68 7.61
N SER A 133 6.03 8.65 8.78
CA SER A 133 4.93 7.71 9.07
C SER A 133 3.70 7.92 8.19
N HIS A 134 3.46 9.15 7.71
CA HIS A 134 2.31 9.46 6.86
C HIS A 134 2.52 9.03 5.39
N ILE A 135 3.63 9.43 4.74
CA ILE A 135 3.79 9.23 3.29
C ILE A 135 5.21 8.83 2.86
N ASN A 136 6.27 9.32 3.50
CA ASN A 136 7.62 9.12 2.96
C ASN A 136 8.09 7.66 3.01
N TRP A 137 7.59 6.88 3.98
CA TRP A 137 7.88 5.45 4.06
C TRP A 137 7.45 4.67 2.80
N ALA A 138 6.43 5.15 2.09
CA ALA A 138 5.90 4.47 0.90
C ALA A 138 6.90 4.42 -0.26
N PHE A 139 7.79 5.41 -0.32
CA PHE A 139 8.84 5.49 -1.34
C PHE A 139 10.25 5.34 -0.74
N ASP A 140 10.39 4.72 0.44
CA ASP A 140 11.70 4.34 1.00
C ASP A 140 11.99 2.85 0.89
N SER A 141 11.70 2.28 -0.29
CA SER A 141 11.74 0.83 -0.50
C SER A 141 13.11 0.23 -0.20
N TYR A 142 14.20 0.90 -0.60
CA TYR A 142 15.57 0.42 -0.41
C TYR A 142 15.98 0.32 1.06
N HIS A 143 15.84 1.43 1.80
CA HIS A 143 16.25 1.45 3.20
C HIS A 143 15.34 0.56 4.06
N LEU A 144 14.02 0.59 3.80
CA LEU A 144 13.07 -0.26 4.50
C LEU A 144 13.32 -1.75 4.26
N THR A 145 13.55 -2.17 3.01
CA THR A 145 13.84 -3.58 2.72
C THR A 145 15.14 -4.01 3.38
N LYS A 146 16.19 -3.17 3.36
CA LYS A 146 17.46 -3.45 4.05
C LYS A 146 17.30 -3.53 5.58
N LYS A 147 16.47 -2.66 6.16
CA LYS A 147 16.25 -2.53 7.61
C LYS A 147 15.37 -3.66 8.18
N VAL A 148 14.30 -4.02 7.46
CA VAL A 148 13.32 -5.02 7.87
C VAL A 148 13.72 -6.44 7.44
N CYS A 149 14.31 -6.57 6.25
CA CYS A 149 14.59 -7.85 5.57
C CYS A 149 16.08 -8.01 5.21
N GLY A 150 17.00 -7.58 6.08
CA GLY A 150 18.46 -7.54 5.77
C GLY A 150 19.09 -8.84 5.26
N LYS A 151 18.47 -10.01 5.52
CA LYS A 151 18.90 -11.32 4.99
C LYS A 151 18.61 -11.51 3.49
N TYR A 152 17.59 -10.84 2.96
CA TYR A 152 17.11 -10.93 1.57
C TYR A 152 17.71 -9.84 0.65
N PHE A 153 18.54 -8.96 1.22
CA PHE A 153 19.12 -7.82 0.50
C PHE A 153 20.34 -8.18 -0.37
N ASN A 154 21.00 -9.32 -0.11
CA ASN A 154 22.23 -9.70 -0.82
C ASN A 154 21.98 -10.42 -2.16
N ASP A 155 20.81 -11.01 -2.39
CA ASP A 155 20.48 -11.74 -3.65
C ASP A 155 19.78 -10.83 -4.69
N SER A 156 19.43 -9.59 -4.35
CA SER A 156 18.48 -8.76 -5.08
C SER A 156 19.06 -7.94 -6.26
N LYS A 157 20.17 -8.36 -6.87
CA LYS A 157 20.71 -7.63 -8.05
C LYS A 157 19.90 -7.85 -9.33
N GLU A 158 19.00 -8.82 -9.38
CA GLU A 158 18.38 -9.24 -10.64
C GLU A 158 16.90 -9.65 -10.49
N THR A 159 16.01 -8.69 -10.25
CA THR A 159 14.57 -8.96 -10.36
C THR A 159 14.07 -8.54 -11.75
N LYS A 160 13.64 -9.52 -12.57
CA LYS A 160 12.98 -9.28 -13.86
C LYS A 160 11.71 -8.45 -13.66
N ARG A 161 11.76 -7.20 -14.10
CA ARG A 161 10.62 -6.28 -14.12
C ARG A 161 9.80 -6.51 -15.40
N ASN A 162 8.49 -6.57 -15.28
CA ASN A 162 7.58 -6.44 -16.44
C ASN A 162 6.58 -5.31 -16.21
N LEU A 163 5.93 -4.86 -17.29
CA LEU A 163 4.96 -3.74 -17.29
C LEU A 163 3.83 -3.89 -16.26
N PHE A 164 3.54 -5.11 -15.80
CA PHE A 164 2.45 -5.43 -14.88
C PHE A 164 2.89 -5.42 -13.39
N THR A 165 4.18 -5.21 -13.11
CA THR A 165 4.80 -5.25 -11.76
C THR A 165 5.29 -3.87 -11.31
N LEU A 166 4.46 -2.84 -11.52
CA LEU A 166 4.84 -1.43 -11.37
C LEU A 166 4.92 -0.95 -9.90
N VAL A 167 4.38 -1.72 -8.95
CA VAL A 167 4.35 -1.42 -7.51
C VAL A 167 4.82 -2.66 -6.74
N MET A 168 6.12 -2.96 -6.80
CA MET A 168 6.73 -4.04 -6.01
C MET A 168 7.64 -3.44 -4.95
N LYS A 169 7.34 -3.68 -3.68
CA LYS A 169 8.35 -3.59 -2.61
C LYS A 169 9.12 -4.93 -2.63
N HIS A 170 10.45 -4.87 -2.59
CA HIS A 170 11.33 -6.02 -2.89
C HIS A 170 11.11 -7.20 -1.93
N GLU A 171 11.55 -8.41 -2.35
CA GLU A 171 11.57 -9.70 -1.63
C GLU A 171 10.93 -9.67 -0.23
N ARG A 172 9.67 -10.09 -0.19
CA ARG A 172 8.83 -10.04 0.99
C ARG A 172 9.43 -10.86 2.11
N PRO A 173 9.37 -10.38 3.37
CA PRO A 173 9.68 -11.22 4.51
C PRO A 173 8.83 -12.50 4.47
N ASP A 174 9.35 -13.57 5.07
CA ASP A 174 8.73 -14.91 5.11
C ASP A 174 7.42 -14.98 5.93
N ASN A 175 6.74 -13.85 6.09
CA ASN A 175 5.61 -13.64 6.95
C ASN A 175 4.26 -13.70 6.22
N VAL A 176 4.23 -14.07 4.93
CA VAL A 176 3.00 -14.22 4.10
C VAL A 176 2.93 -15.53 3.32
N LYS A 177 3.70 -16.55 3.72
CA LYS A 177 3.66 -17.91 3.12
C LYS A 177 2.27 -18.53 3.07
N ASP A 178 1.38 -18.15 3.97
CA ASP A 178 -0.02 -18.58 3.98
C ASP A 178 -0.81 -18.05 2.77
N LEU A 179 -0.49 -16.84 2.29
CA LEU A 179 -1.07 -16.26 1.07
C LEU A 179 -0.37 -16.77 -0.19
N GLU A 180 0.96 -16.92 -0.17
CA GLU A 180 1.76 -17.41 -1.31
C GLU A 180 1.34 -18.78 -1.82
N LYS A 181 0.88 -19.65 -0.92
CA LYS A 181 0.40 -20.99 -1.27
C LYS A 181 -0.91 -20.99 -2.06
N GLN A 182 -1.61 -19.85 -2.14
CA GLN A 182 -2.92 -19.75 -2.76
C GLN A 182 -2.80 -19.08 -4.15
N ILE A 183 -3.35 -19.74 -5.17
CA ILE A 183 -3.31 -19.28 -6.56
C ILE A 183 -3.98 -17.91 -6.71
N PHE A 184 -5.06 -17.67 -5.97
CA PHE A 184 -5.77 -16.38 -6.00
C PHE A 184 -4.84 -15.20 -5.65
N TYR A 185 -4.15 -15.26 -4.51
CA TYR A 185 -3.29 -14.16 -4.07
C TYR A 185 -2.07 -13.98 -4.99
N THR A 186 -1.47 -15.08 -5.45
CA THR A 186 -0.35 -15.00 -6.39
C THR A 186 -0.76 -14.48 -7.77
N PHE A 187 -1.99 -14.74 -8.21
CA PHE A 187 -2.56 -14.13 -9.41
C PHE A 187 -2.74 -12.63 -9.23
N ILE A 188 -3.50 -12.21 -8.20
CA ILE A 188 -3.74 -10.78 -7.92
C ILE A 188 -2.43 -10.02 -7.76
N HIS A 189 -1.44 -10.61 -7.11
CA HIS A 189 -0.12 -10.04 -6.97
C HIS A 189 0.56 -9.77 -8.33
N LYS A 190 0.54 -10.74 -9.24
CA LYS A 190 1.17 -10.62 -10.57
C LYS A 190 0.44 -9.68 -11.52
N THR A 191 -0.86 -9.50 -11.33
CA THR A 191 -1.73 -8.70 -12.20
C THR A 191 -2.23 -7.43 -11.54
N TYR A 192 -1.72 -7.06 -10.36
CA TYR A 192 -2.29 -6.01 -9.50
C TYR A 192 -2.67 -4.76 -10.26
N ILE A 193 -1.75 -4.19 -11.05
CA ILE A 193 -1.97 -2.92 -11.75
C ILE A 193 -3.11 -2.98 -12.79
N LEU A 194 -3.38 -4.16 -13.35
CA LEU A 194 -4.45 -4.34 -14.34
C LEU A 194 -5.83 -4.15 -13.72
N HIS A 195 -6.01 -4.48 -12.45
CA HIS A 195 -7.33 -4.43 -11.83
C HIS A 195 -7.81 -2.99 -11.60
N PRO A 196 -7.04 -2.06 -11.00
CA PRO A 196 -7.42 -0.66 -10.93
C PRO A 196 -7.54 0.01 -12.30
N ILE A 197 -6.68 -0.34 -13.27
CA ILE A 197 -6.79 0.19 -14.63
C ILE A 197 -8.11 -0.25 -15.28
N ALA A 198 -8.45 -1.54 -15.17
CA ALA A 198 -9.72 -2.06 -15.70
C ALA A 198 -10.93 -1.37 -15.04
N LEU A 199 -10.88 -1.12 -13.73
CA LEU A 199 -11.92 -0.37 -13.03
C LEU A 199 -12.00 1.08 -13.53
N ALA A 200 -10.88 1.76 -13.72
CA ALA A 200 -10.85 3.13 -14.26
C ALA A 200 -11.44 3.20 -15.67
N ILE A 201 -11.09 2.27 -16.54
CA ILE A 201 -11.66 2.17 -17.90
C ILE A 201 -13.17 1.93 -17.82
N PHE A 202 -13.61 1.01 -16.96
CA PHE A 202 -15.04 0.75 -16.76
C PHE A 202 -15.81 1.98 -16.29
N LEU A 203 -15.29 2.69 -15.28
CA LEU A 203 -15.88 3.92 -14.77
C LEU A 203 -15.98 5.01 -15.85
N TYR A 204 -14.94 5.13 -16.68
CA TYR A 204 -14.95 6.05 -17.81
C TYR A 204 -16.03 5.70 -18.83
N MET A 205 -16.17 4.42 -19.19
CA MET A 205 -17.20 3.98 -20.14
C MET A 205 -18.62 4.23 -19.63
N VAL A 206 -18.85 4.11 -18.32
CA VAL A 206 -20.20 4.23 -17.73
C VAL A 206 -20.58 5.68 -17.43
N GLY A 207 -19.66 6.50 -16.93
CA GLY A 207 -19.98 7.86 -16.47
C GLY A 207 -18.93 8.91 -16.78
N GLY A 208 -18.03 8.61 -17.72
CA GLY A 208 -17.01 9.54 -18.21
C GLY A 208 -16.00 9.93 -17.15
N LEU A 209 -15.37 11.10 -17.38
CA LEU A 209 -14.34 11.65 -16.51
C LEU A 209 -14.79 11.88 -15.05
N PRO A 210 -16.02 12.35 -14.77
CA PRO A 210 -16.51 12.48 -13.40
C PRO A 210 -16.41 11.20 -12.58
N PHE A 211 -16.78 10.05 -13.15
CA PHE A 211 -16.76 8.76 -12.44
C PHE A 211 -15.34 8.28 -12.16
N VAL A 212 -14.39 8.56 -13.07
CA VAL A 212 -12.98 8.21 -12.86
C VAL A 212 -12.39 9.08 -11.75
N LEU A 213 -12.55 10.41 -11.83
CA LEU A 213 -11.97 11.33 -10.86
C LEU A 213 -12.54 11.10 -9.46
N TRP A 214 -13.85 10.92 -9.34
CA TRP A 214 -14.50 10.68 -8.05
C TRP A 214 -14.39 9.24 -7.56
N GLY A 215 -14.36 8.26 -8.47
CA GLY A 215 -14.36 6.84 -8.10
C GLY A 215 -12.97 6.26 -7.82
N MET A 216 -11.93 6.74 -8.52
CA MET A 216 -10.55 6.25 -8.38
C MET A 216 -9.71 7.11 -7.41
N VAL A 217 -10.05 8.39 -7.25
CA VAL A 217 -9.22 9.38 -6.53
C VAL A 217 -9.98 9.92 -5.31
N LYS A 218 -10.30 9.01 -4.38
CA LYS A 218 -11.18 9.20 -3.22
C LYS A 218 -10.57 8.67 -1.94
#